data_AF-A0A653BEA4-F1
#
_entry.id   AF-A0A653BEA4-F1
#
_cell.length_a   1.000
_cell.length_b   1.000
_cell.length_c   1.000
_cell.angle_alpha   90.00
_cell.angle_beta   90.00
_cell.angle_gamma   90.00
#
_symmetry.space_group_name_H-M   'P 1'
#
loop_
_entity.id
_entity.type
_entity.pdbx_description
1 polymer ?
#
loop_
_entity_poly.entity_id
_entity_poly.type
_entity_poly.pdbx_seq_one_letter_code
_entity_poly.pdbx_strand_id
1 'polypeptide(L)'
;PKREPQENFLLDILIFFTDFYNDEILRYLDKNWNDVMPHILHYADVVEPEDLKAVGEIIRKEYLGNGKLNKKTFKKMIQALGDRLFVADIEKSARLHSAAVKSPVYHYNFAYEGSLSISLVLSNTTDYLGVSHGDDAMYILPVVDLVTNERDRRMSRILIDIVVSFMKNGKPDIIEDWKPLSKDTSSFLNQLKISGPDDIKMVELESIGNSEFWNTLPFRENEKYVSYTKDEL
;
A
#
# COMPACT_ATOMS: atom_id res chain seq x y z
N PRO A 1 22.75 -2.71 -32.54
CA PRO A 1 22.20 -3.67 -31.54
C PRO A 1 20.96 -3.07 -30.87
N LYS A 2 19.77 -3.44 -31.35
CA LYS A 2 18.48 -3.04 -30.77
C LYS A 2 18.27 -3.88 -29.51
N ARG A 3 18.20 -3.25 -28.34
CA ARG A 3 17.75 -3.90 -27.10
C ARG A 3 16.25 -4.18 -27.23
N GLU A 4 15.84 -5.39 -26.84
CA GLU A 4 14.45 -5.83 -26.90
C GLU A 4 13.54 -5.01 -25.97
N PRO A 5 12.26 -4.78 -26.31
CA PRO A 5 11.35 -3.95 -25.50
C PRO A 5 10.72 -4.67 -24.30
N GLN A 6 11.03 -5.94 -24.05
CA GLN A 6 10.30 -6.74 -23.04
C GLN A 6 10.81 -6.57 -21.61
N GLU A 7 12.10 -6.22 -21.41
CA GLU A 7 12.65 -6.03 -20.05
C GLU A 7 12.21 -4.72 -19.40
N ASN A 8 11.78 -3.71 -20.18
CA ASN A 8 11.23 -2.48 -19.62
C ASN A 8 9.77 -2.60 -19.22
N PHE A 9 9.01 -3.56 -19.77
CA PHE A 9 7.58 -3.67 -19.47
C PHE A 9 7.34 -4.09 -18.00
N LEU A 10 8.24 -4.88 -17.41
CA LEU A 10 8.15 -5.27 -15.99
C LEU A 10 8.64 -4.18 -15.03
N LEU A 11 9.57 -3.32 -15.44
CA LEU A 11 9.96 -2.13 -14.67
C LEU A 11 8.92 -1.00 -14.79
N ASP A 12 8.25 -0.87 -15.94
CA ASP A 12 7.18 0.10 -16.17
C ASP A 12 5.87 -0.30 -15.46
N ILE A 13 5.63 -1.61 -15.24
CA ILE A 13 4.52 -2.11 -14.40
C ILE A 13 4.68 -1.69 -12.92
N LEU A 14 5.87 -1.24 -12.51
CA LEU A 14 6.14 -0.82 -11.14
C LEU A 14 5.71 0.63 -10.83
N ILE A 15 5.15 1.36 -11.79
CA ILE A 15 4.82 2.79 -11.65
C ILE A 15 3.29 2.98 -11.75
N PHE A 16 2.65 2.77 -10.59
CA PHE A 16 1.25 3.05 -10.21
C PHE A 16 0.16 2.20 -10.89
N PHE A 17 -0.55 1.41 -10.06
CA PHE A 17 -1.68 0.55 -10.45
C PHE A 17 -2.78 1.27 -11.23
N THR A 18 -2.81 2.60 -11.18
CA THR A 18 -3.74 3.49 -11.88
C THR A 18 -3.62 3.38 -13.41
N ASP A 19 -2.48 2.93 -13.93
CA ASP A 19 -2.29 2.67 -15.38
C ASP A 19 -3.17 1.52 -15.88
N PHE A 20 -3.60 0.63 -14.98
CA PHE A 20 -4.57 -0.39 -15.30
C PHE A 20 -5.99 0.16 -15.49
N TYR A 21 -6.25 1.45 -15.23
CA TYR A 21 -7.57 2.08 -15.38
C TYR A 21 -7.97 2.32 -16.84
N ASN A 22 -7.88 1.28 -17.67
CA ASN A 22 -8.22 1.28 -19.08
C ASN A 22 -9.12 0.07 -19.40
N ASP A 23 -10.20 0.27 -20.15
CA ASP A 23 -11.19 -0.79 -20.39
C ASP A 23 -10.64 -2.02 -21.13
N GLU A 24 -9.63 -1.84 -21.99
CA GLU A 24 -8.96 -2.96 -22.65
C GLU A 24 -8.07 -3.74 -21.67
N ILE A 25 -7.26 -3.03 -20.88
CA ILE A 25 -6.39 -3.64 -19.86
C ILE A 25 -7.24 -4.38 -18.83
N LEU A 26 -8.30 -3.75 -18.31
CA LEU A 26 -9.17 -4.38 -17.31
C LEU A 26 -9.86 -5.63 -17.86
N ARG A 27 -10.29 -5.63 -19.13
CA ARG A 27 -10.85 -6.85 -19.75
C ARG A 27 -9.80 -7.95 -19.90
N TYR A 28 -8.57 -7.59 -20.25
CA TYR A 28 -7.47 -8.56 -20.35
C TYR A 28 -7.15 -9.16 -18.98
N LEU A 29 -7.02 -8.33 -17.94
CA LEU A 29 -6.76 -8.77 -16.57
C LEU A 29 -7.92 -9.60 -16.01
N ASP A 30 -9.16 -9.23 -16.31
CA ASP A 30 -10.35 -10.00 -15.91
C ASP A 30 -10.34 -11.41 -16.50
N LYS A 31 -10.01 -11.51 -17.80
CA LYS A 31 -10.01 -12.77 -18.55
C LYS A 31 -8.84 -13.69 -18.18
N ASN A 32 -7.66 -13.12 -17.97
CA ASN A 32 -6.41 -13.85 -17.74
C ASN A 32 -5.94 -13.72 -16.28
N TRP A 33 -6.88 -13.56 -15.34
CA TRP A 33 -6.58 -13.27 -13.93
C TRP A 33 -5.57 -14.24 -13.33
N ASN A 34 -5.79 -15.55 -13.49
CA ASN A 34 -4.94 -16.58 -12.89
C ASN A 34 -3.55 -16.69 -13.54
N ASP A 35 -3.39 -16.17 -14.76
CA ASP A 35 -2.10 -16.19 -15.46
C ASP A 35 -1.28 -14.94 -15.14
N VAL A 36 -1.93 -13.81 -14.88
CA VAL A 36 -1.27 -12.49 -14.74
C VAL A 36 -1.11 -12.08 -13.28
N MET A 37 -2.11 -12.32 -12.43
CA MET A 37 -2.06 -11.89 -11.03
C MET A 37 -0.93 -12.49 -10.20
N PRO A 38 -0.46 -13.73 -10.42
CA PRO A 38 0.73 -14.23 -9.71
C PRO A 38 1.94 -13.30 -9.83
N HIS A 39 2.12 -12.70 -10.99
CA HIS A 39 3.23 -11.80 -11.27
C HIS A 39 2.95 -10.40 -10.72
N ILE A 40 1.73 -9.87 -10.89
CA ILE A 40 1.38 -8.52 -10.40
C ILE A 40 1.32 -8.45 -8.87
N LEU A 41 0.82 -9.50 -8.21
CA LEU A 41 0.74 -9.59 -6.74
C LEU A 41 1.97 -10.24 -6.12
N HIS A 42 3.03 -10.47 -6.91
CA HIS A 42 4.32 -10.98 -6.47
C HIS A 42 4.18 -12.27 -5.63
N TYR A 43 3.38 -13.23 -6.09
CA TYR A 43 3.26 -14.55 -5.47
C TYR A 43 3.70 -15.71 -6.37
N ALA A 44 4.08 -15.44 -7.62
CA ALA A 44 4.54 -16.47 -8.56
C ALA A 44 5.73 -17.30 -8.03
N ASP A 45 6.64 -16.67 -7.27
CA ASP A 45 7.88 -17.30 -6.79
C ASP A 45 7.80 -17.76 -5.32
N VAL A 46 6.69 -17.49 -4.63
CA VAL A 46 6.50 -17.83 -3.20
C VAL A 46 5.32 -18.78 -2.96
N VAL A 47 4.71 -19.30 -4.02
CA VAL A 47 3.64 -20.31 -3.99
C VAL A 47 4.04 -21.44 -4.94
N GLU A 48 3.68 -22.67 -4.60
CA GLU A 48 3.96 -23.81 -5.48
C GLU A 48 3.24 -23.67 -6.83
N PRO A 49 3.88 -24.05 -7.96
CA PRO A 49 3.29 -23.91 -9.28
C PRO A 49 1.89 -24.51 -9.42
N GLU A 50 1.64 -25.63 -8.74
CA GLU A 50 0.35 -26.33 -8.74
C GLU A 50 -0.76 -25.55 -8.01
N ASP A 51 -0.40 -24.71 -7.04
CA ASP A 51 -1.33 -23.95 -6.20
C ASP A 51 -1.60 -22.53 -6.73
N LEU A 52 -0.78 -22.01 -7.65
CA LEU A 52 -0.87 -20.63 -8.16
C LEU A 52 -2.30 -20.26 -8.61
N LYS A 53 -2.94 -21.14 -9.37
CA LYS A 53 -4.30 -20.92 -9.87
C LYS A 53 -5.32 -20.88 -8.73
N ALA A 54 -5.23 -21.82 -7.79
CA ALA A 54 -6.16 -21.90 -6.66
C ALA A 54 -6.04 -20.67 -5.76
N VAL A 55 -4.81 -20.23 -5.47
CA VAL A 55 -4.53 -18.98 -4.74
C VAL A 55 -5.09 -17.77 -5.48
N GLY A 56 -4.88 -17.68 -6.80
CA GLY A 56 -5.45 -16.62 -7.64
C GLY A 56 -6.98 -16.54 -7.54
N GLU A 57 -7.67 -17.68 -7.54
CA GLU A 57 -9.13 -17.76 -7.38
C GLU A 57 -9.59 -17.34 -5.98
N ILE A 58 -8.86 -17.71 -4.92
CA ILE A 58 -9.15 -17.29 -3.53
C ILE A 58 -9.04 -15.77 -3.40
N ILE A 59 -7.94 -15.17 -3.88
CA ILE A 59 -7.74 -13.71 -3.87
C ILE A 59 -8.83 -13.02 -4.67
N ARG A 60 -9.17 -13.54 -5.86
CA ARG A 60 -10.23 -12.98 -6.69
C ARG A 60 -11.55 -12.97 -5.94
N LYS A 61 -11.91 -14.08 -5.31
CA LYS A 61 -13.16 -14.23 -4.58
C LYS A 61 -13.22 -13.29 -3.38
N GLU A 62 -12.12 -13.11 -2.66
CA GLU A 62 -12.06 -12.20 -1.50
C GLU A 62 -12.36 -10.74 -1.91
N TYR A 63 -11.69 -10.24 -2.95
CA TYR A 63 -11.81 -8.83 -3.31
C TYR A 63 -12.95 -8.53 -4.30
N LEU A 64 -13.15 -9.39 -5.32
CA LEU A 64 -14.13 -9.19 -6.39
C LEU A 64 -15.40 -10.03 -6.21
N GLY A 65 -15.38 -11.08 -5.39
CA GLY A 65 -16.48 -12.04 -5.28
C GLY A 65 -16.81 -12.66 -6.63
N ASN A 66 -18.10 -12.70 -6.97
CA ASN A 66 -18.57 -13.16 -8.28
C ASN A 66 -18.58 -12.03 -9.34
N GLY A 67 -17.98 -10.88 -9.04
CA GLY A 67 -17.94 -9.72 -9.92
C GLY A 67 -16.92 -9.85 -11.05
N LYS A 68 -17.09 -9.02 -12.07
CA LYS A 68 -16.07 -8.79 -13.11
C LYS A 68 -15.19 -7.62 -12.73
N LEU A 69 -13.92 -7.67 -13.10
CA LEU A 69 -13.02 -6.53 -13.08
C LEU A 69 -13.37 -5.58 -14.23
N ASN A 70 -13.70 -4.34 -13.89
CA ASN A 70 -13.99 -3.23 -14.78
C ASN A 70 -13.87 -1.92 -13.99
N LYS A 71 -14.05 -0.77 -14.63
CA LYS A 71 -13.90 0.54 -13.97
C LYS A 71 -14.75 0.69 -12.69
N LYS A 72 -15.95 0.09 -12.63
CA LYS A 72 -16.81 0.16 -11.44
C LYS A 72 -16.27 -0.64 -10.26
N THR A 73 -15.55 -1.73 -10.53
CA THR A 73 -14.96 -2.61 -9.50
C THR A 73 -13.47 -2.37 -9.32
N PHE A 74 -12.86 -1.44 -10.07
CA PHE A 74 -11.42 -1.20 -10.08
C PHE A 74 -10.85 -0.87 -8.72
N LYS A 75 -11.57 -0.10 -7.89
CA LYS A 75 -11.15 0.21 -6.51
C LYS A 75 -10.93 -1.04 -5.64
N LYS A 76 -11.63 -2.15 -5.93
CA LYS A 76 -11.42 -3.43 -5.25
C LYS A 76 -10.09 -4.08 -5.64
N MET A 77 -9.69 -3.91 -6.91
CA MET A 77 -8.36 -4.33 -7.36
C MET A 77 -7.26 -3.45 -6.76
N ILE A 78 -7.46 -2.12 -6.71
CA ILE A 78 -6.55 -1.21 -6.00
C ILE A 78 -6.38 -1.66 -4.54
N GLN A 79 -7.48 -2.01 -3.87
CA GLN A 79 -7.42 -2.51 -2.50
C GLN A 79 -6.60 -3.81 -2.39
N ALA A 80 -6.84 -4.80 -3.25
CA ALA A 80 -6.07 -6.06 -3.25
C ALA A 80 -4.56 -5.80 -3.43
N LEU A 81 -4.19 -4.91 -4.36
CA LEU A 81 -2.81 -4.56 -4.65
C LEU A 81 -2.17 -3.79 -3.49
N GLY A 82 -2.87 -2.80 -2.94
CA GLY A 82 -2.40 -2.02 -1.79
C GLY A 82 -2.19 -2.89 -0.56
N ASP A 83 -3.17 -3.75 -0.26
CA ASP A 83 -3.13 -4.70 0.84
C ASP A 83 -1.92 -5.64 0.74
N ARG A 84 -1.74 -6.29 -0.42
CA ARG A 84 -0.67 -7.27 -0.67
C ARG A 84 0.73 -6.66 -0.71
N LEU A 85 0.89 -5.55 -1.43
CA LEU A 85 2.22 -5.05 -1.82
C LEU A 85 2.76 -4.01 -0.85
N PHE A 86 1.91 -3.48 0.04
CA PHE A 86 2.32 -2.44 0.98
C PHE A 86 1.70 -2.62 2.37
N VAL A 87 0.37 -2.59 2.49
CA VAL A 87 -0.29 -2.29 3.77
C VAL A 87 -0.12 -3.41 4.79
N ALA A 88 -0.26 -4.68 4.39
CA ALA A 88 -0.09 -5.81 5.31
C ALA A 88 1.36 -5.88 5.86
N ASP A 89 2.35 -5.66 5.01
CA ASP A 89 3.77 -5.67 5.42
C ASP A 89 4.17 -4.41 6.20
N ILE A 90 3.56 -3.26 5.92
CA ILE A 90 3.71 -2.04 6.75
C ILE A 90 3.24 -2.34 8.17
N GLU A 91 2.07 -2.96 8.34
CA GLU A 91 1.57 -3.33 9.67
C GLU A 91 2.54 -4.25 10.40
N LYS A 92 2.92 -5.36 9.76
CA LYS A 92 3.82 -6.36 10.31
C LYS A 92 5.16 -5.75 10.69
N SER A 93 5.77 -4.96 9.80
CA SER A 93 7.02 -4.26 10.03
C SER A 93 6.91 -3.28 11.20
N ALA A 94 5.85 -2.48 11.26
CA ALA A 94 5.64 -1.51 12.33
C ALA A 94 5.53 -2.18 13.71
N ARG A 95 4.78 -3.29 13.80
CA ARG A 95 4.67 -4.11 15.03
C ARG A 95 6.01 -4.71 15.44
N LEU A 96 6.72 -5.36 14.51
CA LEU A 96 8.01 -5.99 14.77
C LEU A 96 9.08 -4.97 15.19
N HIS A 97 9.17 -3.85 14.48
CA HIS A 97 10.07 -2.77 14.85
C HIS A 97 9.74 -2.22 16.23
N SER A 98 8.47 -1.96 16.53
CA SER A 98 8.06 -1.48 17.85
C SER A 98 8.51 -2.43 18.95
N ALA A 99 8.30 -3.73 18.81
CA ALA A 99 8.71 -4.73 19.80
C ALA A 99 10.24 -4.85 19.96
N ALA A 100 11.00 -4.69 18.87
CA ALA A 100 12.45 -4.91 18.87
C ALA A 100 13.26 -3.70 19.38
N VAL A 101 12.84 -2.48 19.05
CA VAL A 101 13.63 -1.27 19.37
C VAL A 101 13.23 -0.67 20.72
N LYS A 102 14.15 0.07 21.37
CA LYS A 102 13.83 0.80 22.60
C LYS A 102 13.13 2.14 22.33
N SER A 103 13.38 2.75 21.18
CA SER A 103 12.75 4.00 20.78
C SER A 103 11.25 3.84 20.53
N PRO A 104 10.45 4.91 20.65
CA PRO A 104 9.07 4.89 20.19
C PRO A 104 9.01 4.73 18.67
N VAL A 105 8.01 3.99 18.19
CA VAL A 105 7.69 3.87 16.77
C VAL A 105 6.34 4.54 16.55
N TYR A 106 6.26 5.42 15.56
CA TYR A 106 5.05 6.14 15.20
C TYR A 106 4.58 5.71 13.82
N HIS A 107 3.27 5.70 13.62
CA HIS A 107 2.65 5.24 12.39
C HIS A 107 1.54 6.22 12.00
N TYR A 108 1.48 6.57 10.71
CA TYR A 108 0.43 7.41 10.14
C TYR A 108 -0.15 6.78 8.88
N ASN A 109 -1.36 7.23 8.52
CA ASN A 109 -1.99 7.00 7.23
C ASN A 109 -2.32 8.37 6.62
N PHE A 110 -1.75 8.63 5.44
CA PHE A 110 -2.07 9.82 4.67
C PHE A 110 -3.28 9.55 3.77
N ALA A 111 -4.39 10.20 4.08
CA ALA A 111 -5.69 10.04 3.42
C ALA A 111 -6.23 11.35 2.84
N TYR A 112 -5.39 12.39 2.77
CA TYR A 112 -5.79 13.69 2.27
C TYR A 112 -5.88 13.68 0.74
N GLU A 113 -7.06 14.01 0.21
CA GLU A 113 -7.28 14.24 -1.21
C GLU A 113 -6.82 15.66 -1.58
N GLY A 114 -5.65 15.71 -2.21
CA GLY A 114 -5.05 16.92 -2.75
C GLY A 114 -5.69 17.43 -4.04
N SER A 115 -5.40 18.67 -4.43
CA SER A 115 -5.81 19.17 -5.75
C SER A 115 -5.13 18.46 -6.93
N LEU A 116 -3.98 17.84 -6.67
CA LEU A 116 -3.31 16.95 -7.59
C LEU A 116 -2.94 15.66 -6.88
N SER A 117 -3.07 14.55 -7.61
CA SER A 117 -2.62 13.23 -7.22
C SER A 117 -1.83 12.64 -8.36
N ILE A 118 -0.80 11.85 -8.06
CA ILE A 118 -0.05 11.06 -9.04
C ILE A 118 -0.99 10.16 -9.83
N SER A 119 -2.05 9.64 -9.19
CA SER A 119 -3.07 8.83 -9.85
C SER A 119 -3.72 9.53 -11.04
N LEU A 120 -4.03 10.83 -10.91
CA LEU A 120 -4.68 11.61 -11.97
C LEU A 120 -3.75 11.82 -13.16
N VAL A 121 -2.47 12.09 -12.89
CA VAL A 121 -1.44 12.32 -13.92
C VAL A 121 -1.23 11.06 -14.76
N LEU A 122 -1.24 9.88 -14.14
CA LEU A 122 -0.86 8.63 -14.80
C LEU A 122 -2.04 7.89 -15.44
N SER A 123 -3.19 7.84 -14.77
CA SER A 123 -4.38 7.20 -15.36
C SER A 123 -5.08 8.04 -16.43
N ASN A 124 -4.69 9.31 -16.60
CA ASN A 124 -5.34 10.26 -17.51
C ASN A 124 -6.87 10.30 -17.31
N THR A 125 -7.33 10.21 -16.05
CA THR A 125 -8.74 10.26 -15.65
C THR A 125 -9.00 11.44 -14.71
N THR A 126 -10.27 11.84 -14.64
CA THR A 126 -10.78 12.76 -13.62
C THR A 126 -11.51 12.02 -12.48
N ASP A 127 -11.64 10.70 -12.59
CA ASP A 127 -12.27 9.89 -11.55
C ASP A 127 -11.40 9.84 -10.30
N TYR A 128 -12.00 10.05 -9.13
CA TYR A 128 -11.30 9.92 -7.87
C TYR A 128 -11.03 8.43 -7.56
N LEU A 129 -9.75 8.02 -7.66
CA LEU A 129 -9.31 6.65 -7.41
C LEU A 129 -8.79 6.40 -5.98
N GLY A 130 -8.67 7.45 -5.17
CA GLY A 130 -8.05 7.41 -3.84
C GLY A 130 -6.77 8.23 -3.78
N VAL A 131 -6.10 8.20 -2.63
CA VAL A 131 -4.76 8.77 -2.47
C VAL A 131 -3.75 7.77 -3.02
N SER A 132 -2.91 8.21 -3.95
CA SER A 132 -1.92 7.37 -4.61
C SER A 132 -0.69 7.18 -3.73
N HIS A 133 0.05 6.11 -4.00
CA HIS A 133 1.42 6.00 -3.52
C HIS A 133 2.22 7.25 -3.93
N GLY A 134 3.08 7.76 -3.05
CA GLY A 134 3.90 8.94 -3.29
C GLY A 134 3.18 10.29 -3.21
N ASP A 135 1.84 10.35 -3.07
CA ASP A 135 1.14 11.63 -2.95
C ASP A 135 1.60 12.42 -1.72
N ASP A 136 1.85 11.75 -0.59
CA ASP A 136 2.35 12.39 0.64
C ASP A 136 3.75 13.01 0.47
N ALA A 137 4.62 12.35 -0.29
CA ALA A 137 5.95 12.85 -0.61
C ALA A 137 5.90 14.19 -1.38
N MET A 138 4.87 14.41 -2.21
CA MET A 138 4.69 15.68 -2.92
C MET A 138 4.38 16.87 -1.98
N TYR A 139 3.87 16.58 -0.78
CA TYR A 139 3.62 17.60 0.24
C TYR A 139 4.83 17.88 1.14
N ILE A 140 5.85 17.03 1.11
CA ILE A 140 7.07 17.15 1.93
C ILE A 140 8.24 17.67 1.09
N LEU A 141 8.41 17.13 -0.12
CA LEU A 141 9.55 17.39 -0.99
C LEU A 141 9.16 18.33 -2.13
N PRO A 142 10.05 19.26 -2.54
CA PRO A 142 9.80 20.20 -3.63
C PRO A 142 10.01 19.53 -4.99
N VAL A 143 9.34 18.39 -5.24
CA VAL A 143 9.50 17.63 -6.49
C VAL A 143 8.86 18.37 -7.66
N VAL A 144 7.70 18.98 -7.43
CA VAL A 144 6.97 19.81 -8.41
C VAL A 144 6.14 20.84 -7.62
N ASP A 145 5.93 22.04 -8.16
CA ASP A 145 5.13 23.12 -7.55
C ASP A 145 3.61 22.82 -7.62
N LEU A 146 3.20 21.75 -6.92
CA LEU A 146 1.85 21.15 -7.00
C LEU A 146 0.93 21.63 -5.89
N VAL A 147 1.46 22.41 -4.96
CA VAL A 147 0.74 22.96 -3.82
C VAL A 147 0.07 24.27 -4.25
N THR A 148 -0.95 24.13 -5.10
CA THR A 148 -1.52 25.25 -5.85
C THR A 148 -2.51 26.11 -5.06
N ASN A 149 -3.12 25.56 -4.01
CA ASN A 149 -4.14 26.24 -3.21
C ASN A 149 -3.79 26.28 -1.71
N GLU A 150 -4.52 27.12 -0.96
CA GLU A 150 -4.25 27.36 0.46
C GLU A 150 -4.40 26.10 1.33
N ARG A 151 -5.37 25.22 1.02
CA ARG A 151 -5.59 23.98 1.77
C ARG A 151 -4.41 23.02 1.61
N ASP A 152 -3.91 22.88 0.38
CA ASP A 152 -2.72 22.09 0.10
C ASP A 152 -1.48 22.67 0.77
N ARG A 153 -1.31 24.00 0.79
CA ARG A 153 -0.19 24.66 1.49
C ARG A 153 -0.24 24.39 2.98
N ARG A 154 -1.43 24.42 3.58
CA ARG A 154 -1.61 24.07 4.99
C ARG A 154 -1.25 22.60 5.24
N MET A 155 -1.68 21.68 4.38
CA MET A 155 -1.31 20.27 4.52
C MET A 155 0.20 20.04 4.37
N SER A 156 0.83 20.70 3.39
CA SER A 156 2.29 20.65 3.19
C SER A 156 3.04 21.15 4.41
N ARG A 157 2.65 22.30 4.97
CA ARG A 157 3.25 22.82 6.22
C ARG A 157 3.15 21.81 7.36
N ILE A 158 1.98 21.22 7.58
CA ILE A 158 1.78 20.21 8.64
C ILE A 158 2.69 18.99 8.42
N LEU A 159 2.78 18.44 7.21
CA LEU A 159 3.64 17.28 6.95
C LEU A 159 5.13 17.62 7.12
N ILE A 160 5.57 18.78 6.63
CA ILE A 160 6.94 19.27 6.84
C ILE A 160 7.23 19.43 8.34
N ASP A 161 6.31 20.03 9.09
CA ASP A 161 6.46 20.23 10.53
C ASP A 161 6.51 18.89 11.30
N ILE A 162 5.73 17.88 10.89
CA ILE A 162 5.78 16.51 11.45
C ILE A 162 7.20 15.94 11.24
N VAL A 163 7.69 15.95 10.00
CA VAL A 163 8.99 15.38 9.64
C VAL A 163 10.12 16.13 10.33
N VAL A 164 10.10 17.46 10.33
CA VAL A 164 11.11 18.31 11.00
C VAL A 164 11.09 18.10 12.51
N SER A 165 9.92 18.03 13.14
CA SER A 165 9.81 17.76 14.57
C SER A 165 10.38 16.39 14.92
N PHE A 166 10.05 15.35 14.15
CA PHE A 166 10.55 14.01 14.38
C PHE A 166 12.08 13.95 14.24
N MET A 167 12.64 14.59 13.20
CA MET A 167 14.10 14.67 13.01
C MET A 167 14.81 15.38 14.16
N LYS A 168 14.22 16.44 14.72
CA LYS A 168 14.82 17.22 15.82
C LYS A 168 14.73 16.52 17.17
N ASN A 169 13.57 15.91 17.46
CA ASN A 169 13.21 15.51 18.82
C ASN A 169 13.09 13.99 19.01
N GLY A 170 13.14 13.20 17.92
CA GLY A 170 12.83 11.76 17.94
C GLY A 170 11.34 11.45 18.16
N LYS A 171 10.48 12.47 18.13
CA LYS A 171 9.02 12.37 18.24
C LYS A 171 8.31 13.53 17.50
N PRO A 172 7.11 13.31 16.96
CA PRO A 172 6.34 14.36 16.31
C PRO A 172 5.55 15.16 17.36
N ASP A 173 6.06 16.33 17.76
CA ASP A 173 5.51 17.14 18.87
C ASP A 173 4.43 18.14 18.42
N ILE A 174 4.16 18.24 17.12
CA ILE A 174 3.21 19.22 16.59
C ILE A 174 1.76 18.74 16.56
N ILE A 175 1.52 17.45 16.79
CA ILE A 175 0.20 16.86 16.93
C ILE A 175 0.07 16.36 18.37
N GLU A 176 -0.84 16.97 19.11
CA GLU A 176 -1.13 16.54 20.48
C GLU A 176 -1.60 15.07 20.49
N ASP A 177 -1.15 14.32 21.49
CA ASP A 177 -1.53 12.92 21.73
C ASP A 177 -1.24 11.92 20.58
N TRP A 178 -0.25 12.17 19.71
CA TRP A 178 0.23 11.12 18.81
C TRP A 178 0.87 9.98 19.60
N LYS A 179 0.08 8.93 19.87
CA LYS A 179 0.53 7.77 20.64
C LYS A 179 1.50 6.91 19.81
N PRO A 180 2.65 6.51 20.36
CA PRO A 180 3.50 5.51 19.72
C PRO A 180 2.83 4.14 19.72
N LEU A 181 3.35 3.21 18.92
CA LEU A 181 2.93 1.83 18.91
C LEU A 181 3.27 1.12 20.23
N SER A 182 2.43 0.15 20.60
CA SER A 182 2.70 -0.76 21.73
C SER A 182 3.94 -1.61 21.45
N LYS A 183 4.64 -2.01 22.51
CA LYS A 183 5.70 -3.03 22.44
C LYS A 183 5.14 -4.45 22.32
N ASP A 184 3.90 -4.65 22.74
CA ASP A 184 3.16 -5.89 22.52
C ASP A 184 2.57 -5.89 21.10
N THR A 185 3.02 -6.82 20.28
CA THR A 185 2.63 -6.94 18.87
C THR A 185 1.17 -7.33 18.68
N SER A 186 0.49 -7.82 19.73
CA SER A 186 -0.93 -8.21 19.70
C SER A 186 -1.89 -7.07 20.09
N SER A 187 -1.36 -5.96 20.60
CA SER A 187 -2.17 -4.78 20.96
C SER A 187 -2.75 -4.08 19.72
N PHE A 188 -3.77 -3.24 19.90
CA PHE A 188 -4.25 -2.35 18.83
C PHE A 188 -3.12 -1.49 18.23
N LEU A 189 -3.18 -1.29 16.92
CA LEU A 189 -2.27 -0.43 16.18
C LEU A 189 -2.71 1.02 16.32
N ASN A 190 -1.92 1.82 17.01
CA ASN A 190 -2.08 3.28 17.04
C ASN A 190 -1.68 3.87 15.67
N GLN A 191 -2.61 4.51 14.98
CA GLN A 191 -2.34 5.16 13.69
C GLN A 191 -2.85 6.60 13.72
N LEU A 192 -2.00 7.54 13.29
CA LEU A 192 -2.45 8.90 13.02
C LEU A 192 -3.05 8.97 11.61
N LYS A 193 -4.36 9.13 11.50
CA LYS A 193 -5.03 9.33 10.22
C LYS A 193 -5.04 10.82 9.88
N ILE A 194 -4.44 11.16 8.74
CA ILE A 194 -4.31 12.52 8.21
C ILE A 194 -5.22 12.63 6.99
N SER A 195 -6.49 12.99 7.18
CA SER A 195 -7.44 13.18 6.05
C SER A 195 -7.47 14.62 5.54
N GLY A 196 -6.78 15.55 6.20
CA GLY A 196 -6.61 16.92 5.77
C GLY A 196 -6.11 17.83 6.89
N PRO A 197 -5.87 19.12 6.60
CA PRO A 197 -5.24 20.04 7.55
C PRO A 197 -6.09 20.35 8.80
N ASP A 198 -7.38 20.02 8.76
CA ASP A 198 -8.35 20.19 9.84
C ASP A 198 -8.97 18.85 10.31
N ASP A 199 -8.55 17.71 9.74
CA ASP A 199 -9.00 16.36 10.11
C ASP A 199 -7.79 15.44 10.27
N ILE A 200 -7.18 15.55 11.44
CA ILE A 200 -6.07 14.71 11.88
C ILE A 200 -6.50 14.07 13.19
N LYS A 201 -6.52 12.73 13.22
CA LYS A 201 -7.02 11.99 14.38
C LYS A 201 -6.26 10.71 14.61
N MET A 202 -6.06 10.40 15.89
CA MET A 202 -5.62 9.07 16.31
C MET A 202 -6.75 8.07 16.16
N VAL A 203 -6.42 6.91 15.58
CA VAL A 203 -7.30 5.74 15.52
C VAL A 203 -6.55 4.52 16.05
N GLU A 204 -7.29 3.61 16.66
CA GLU A 204 -6.81 2.31 17.13
C GLU A 204 -7.45 1.23 16.24
N LEU A 205 -6.61 0.38 15.64
CA LEU A 205 -7.03 -0.61 14.63
C LEU A 205 -6.54 -2.00 15.05
N GLU A 206 -7.38 -3.02 14.89
CA GLU A 206 -6.97 -4.42 15.15
C GLU A 206 -5.93 -4.85 14.11
N SER A 207 -6.23 -4.61 12.83
CA SER A 207 -5.38 -4.89 11.68
C SER A 207 -5.65 -3.89 10.55
N ILE A 208 -4.73 -3.81 9.58
CA ILE A 208 -4.87 -3.00 8.37
C ILE A 208 -4.53 -3.84 7.13
N GLY A 209 -5.04 -3.42 5.97
CA GLY A 209 -4.68 -4.03 4.69
C GLY A 209 -5.07 -5.49 4.56
N ASN A 210 -6.17 -5.91 5.22
CA ASN A 210 -6.62 -7.31 5.25
C ASN A 210 -5.49 -8.30 5.59
N SER A 211 -4.57 -7.91 6.48
CA SER A 211 -3.36 -8.68 6.79
C SER A 211 -3.70 -10.09 7.29
N GLU A 212 -4.79 -10.26 8.03
CA GLU A 212 -5.31 -11.56 8.46
C GLU A 212 -5.58 -12.50 7.27
N PHE A 213 -6.27 -12.03 6.23
CA PHE A 213 -6.52 -12.80 5.01
C PHE A 213 -5.21 -13.19 4.33
N TRP A 214 -4.32 -12.23 4.07
CA TRP A 214 -3.06 -12.50 3.36
C TRP A 214 -2.17 -13.49 4.12
N ASN A 215 -2.20 -13.47 5.45
CA ASN A 215 -1.45 -14.41 6.28
C ASN A 215 -1.97 -15.85 6.19
N THR A 216 -3.22 -16.07 5.75
CA THR A 216 -3.79 -17.43 5.56
C THR A 216 -3.29 -18.12 4.28
N LEU A 217 -2.75 -17.37 3.32
CA LEU A 217 -2.32 -17.91 2.05
C LEU A 217 -0.99 -18.68 2.19
N PRO A 218 -0.72 -19.69 1.33
CA PRO A 218 0.45 -20.55 1.43
C PRO A 218 1.73 -19.89 0.90
N PHE A 219 1.93 -18.60 1.19
CA PHE A 219 3.10 -17.85 0.77
C PHE A 219 4.32 -18.27 1.60
N ARG A 220 5.40 -18.66 0.92
CA ARG A 220 6.72 -18.93 1.51
C ARG A 220 7.48 -17.63 1.78
N GLU A 221 6.88 -16.78 2.62
CA GLU A 221 7.52 -15.55 3.08
C GLU A 221 8.75 -15.87 3.96
N ASN A 222 9.66 -14.92 4.09
CA ASN A 222 10.96 -15.11 4.76
C ASN A 222 10.86 -15.72 6.18
N GLU A 223 9.81 -15.41 6.93
CA GLU A 223 9.59 -16.00 8.26
C GLU A 223 9.17 -17.47 8.24
N LYS A 224 8.59 -17.96 7.14
CA LYS A 224 8.14 -19.35 6.98
C LYS A 224 9.23 -20.24 6.34
N TYR A 225 10.35 -19.66 5.90
CA TYR A 225 11.43 -20.39 5.23
C TYR A 225 12.06 -21.52 6.09
N VAL A 226 12.13 -21.33 7.42
CA VAL A 226 12.71 -22.31 8.36
C VAL A 226 11.80 -23.53 8.59
N SER A 227 10.49 -23.40 8.38
CA SER A 227 9.57 -24.54 8.52
C SER A 227 9.60 -25.49 7.33
N TYR A 228 9.87 -24.99 6.11
CA TYR A 228 9.87 -25.82 4.89
C TYR A 228 11.17 -26.60 4.67
N THR A 229 12.26 -26.23 5.34
CA THR A 229 13.58 -26.88 5.22
C THR A 229 13.80 -28.02 6.21
N LYS A 230 12.85 -28.31 7.11
CA LYS A 230 12.97 -29.40 8.08
C LYS A 230 12.51 -30.76 7.54
N ASP A 231 11.82 -30.80 6.41
CA ASP A 231 11.35 -32.05 5.81
C ASP A 231 12.40 -32.72 4.90
N GLU A 232 13.61 -32.14 4.78
CA GLU A 232 14.71 -32.65 3.94
C GLU A 232 15.93 -33.16 4.73
N LEU A 233 15.79 -33.50 6.03
CA LEU A 233 16.88 -34.10 6.82
C LEU A 233 16.47 -35.44 7.47
#